data_AF-A0ABD6BAE1-F1
#
_entry.id   AF-A0ABD6BAE1-F1
#
_cell.length_a   1.000
_cell.length_b   1.000
_cell.length_c   1.000
_cell.angle_alpha   90.00
_cell.angle_beta   90.00
_cell.angle_gamma   90.00
#
_symmetry.space_group_name_H-M   'P 1'
#
loop_
_entity.id
_entity.type
_entity.pdbx_description
1 polymer ?
#
loop_
_entity_poly.entity_id
_entity_poly.type
_entity_poly.pdbx_seq_one_letter_code
_entity_poly.pdbx_strand_id
1 'polypeptide(L)'
;MDVDTAVREVDEAVATEIGGEDAAFRESLRVALSTVDAAAGGDAVADLTRFVAGHVRETAERPAPAVVDERAAEIVREHDAELPEDSYLRNA
;
A
#
# COMPACT_ATOMS: atom_id res chain seq x y z
N MET A 1 7.57 7.27 6.87
CA MET A 1 7.94 7.15 5.44
C MET A 1 6.96 7.97 4.63
N ASP A 2 7.41 8.73 3.63
CA ASP A 2 6.49 9.43 2.71
C ASP A 2 6.02 8.52 1.56
N VAL A 3 4.89 8.88 0.94
CA VAL A 3 4.24 8.09 -0.11
C VAL A 3 5.13 7.90 -1.35
N ASP A 4 5.94 8.89 -1.73
CA ASP A 4 6.78 8.78 -2.93
C ASP A 4 7.94 7.80 -2.70
N THR A 5 8.54 7.83 -1.50
CA THR A 5 9.52 6.83 -1.07
C THR A 5 8.91 5.43 -1.05
N ALA A 6 7.70 5.27 -0.50
CA ALA A 6 6.97 4.02 -0.45
C ALA A 6 6.71 3.42 -1.84
N VAL A 7 6.20 4.23 -2.78
CA VAL A 7 5.95 3.79 -4.17
C VAL A 7 7.24 3.35 -4.84
N ARG A 8 8.33 4.09 -4.66
CA ARG A 8 9.64 3.72 -5.23
C ARG A 8 10.15 2.38 -4.71
N GLU A 9 9.97 2.10 -3.41
CA GLU A 9 10.40 0.82 -2.84
C GLU A 9 9.61 -0.36 -3.41
N VAL A 10 8.30 -0.20 -3.60
CA VAL A 10 7.48 -1.22 -4.26
C VAL A 10 7.84 -1.35 -5.74
N ASP A 11 8.07 -0.24 -6.45
CA ASP A 11 8.51 -0.26 -7.85
C ASP A 11 9.84 -1.03 -7.99
N GLU A 12 10.79 -0.86 -7.07
CA GLU A 12 12.05 -1.59 -7.05
C GLU A 12 11.83 -3.10 -6.83
N ALA A 13 10.95 -3.48 -5.90
CA ALA A 13 10.58 -4.87 -5.70
C ALA A 13 9.94 -5.48 -6.96
N VAL A 14 8.99 -4.78 -7.59
CA VAL A 14 8.33 -5.23 -8.82
C VAL A 14 9.33 -5.35 -9.97
N ALA A 15 10.21 -4.36 -10.15
CA ALA A 15 11.22 -4.37 -11.21
C ALA A 15 12.22 -5.52 -11.06
N THR A 16 12.56 -5.88 -9.83
CA THR A 16 13.51 -6.96 -9.52
C THR A 16 12.88 -8.34 -9.72
N GLU A 17 11.67 -8.56 -9.23
CA GLU A 17 11.08 -9.91 -9.10
C GLU A 17 10.17 -10.27 -10.27
N ILE A 18 9.39 -9.32 -10.78
CA ILE A 18 8.37 -9.54 -11.81
C ILE A 18 8.88 -9.04 -13.17
N GLY A 19 9.53 -7.88 -13.15
CA GLY A 19 9.81 -7.11 -14.35
C GLY A 19 8.56 -6.45 -14.95
N GLY A 20 8.77 -5.30 -15.60
CA GLY A 20 7.71 -4.56 -16.27
C GLY A 20 6.88 -3.68 -15.33
N GLU A 21 6.44 -2.55 -15.86
CA GLU A 21 5.60 -1.58 -15.15
C GLU A 21 4.11 -1.90 -15.30
N ASP A 22 3.35 -1.57 -14.26
CA ASP A 22 1.89 -1.62 -14.26
C ASP A 22 1.36 -0.31 -13.68
N ALA A 23 0.98 0.59 -14.57
CA ALA A 23 0.53 1.93 -14.20
C ALA A 23 -0.75 1.89 -13.35
N ALA A 24 -1.65 0.93 -13.62
CA ALA A 24 -2.91 0.81 -12.89
C ALA A 24 -2.67 0.35 -11.45
N PHE A 25 -1.82 -0.66 -11.25
CA PHE A 25 -1.41 -1.10 -9.92
C PHE A 25 -0.69 0.02 -9.16
N ARG A 26 0.22 0.73 -9.83
CA ARG A 26 0.97 1.83 -9.22
C ARG A 26 0.06 2.97 -8.78
N GLU A 27 -0.94 3.32 -9.59
CA GLU A 27 -1.91 4.34 -9.25
C GLU A 27 -2.79 3.91 -8.06
N SER A 28 -3.33 2.69 -8.08
CA SER A 28 -4.15 2.19 -6.96
C SER A 28 -3.35 2.12 -5.65
N LEU A 29 -2.11 1.65 -5.71
CA LEU A 29 -1.20 1.62 -4.57
C LEU A 29 -0.94 3.02 -4.02
N ARG A 30 -0.72 4.02 -4.89
CA ARG A 30 -0.49 5.40 -4.47
C ARG A 30 -1.71 5.98 -3.74
N VAL A 31 -2.92 5.68 -4.22
CA VAL A 31 -4.16 6.11 -3.57
C VAL A 31 -4.30 5.48 -2.19
N ALA A 32 -4.04 4.17 -2.05
CA ALA A 32 -4.06 3.48 -0.76
C ALA A 32 -3.04 4.07 0.21
N LEU A 33 -1.77 4.22 -0.21
CA LEU A 33 -0.70 4.80 0.61
C LEU A 33 -1.02 6.24 1.04
N SER A 34 -1.57 7.06 0.14
CA SER A 34 -1.95 8.45 0.47
C SER A 34 -3.10 8.49 1.49
N THR A 35 -4.02 7.55 1.42
CA THR A 35 -5.14 7.45 2.36
C THR A 35 -4.65 7.00 3.74
N VAL A 36 -3.72 6.04 3.78
CA VAL A 36 -3.06 5.60 5.01
C VAL A 36 -2.21 6.73 5.62
N ASP A 37 -1.43 7.45 4.81
CA ASP A 37 -0.63 8.58 5.28
C ASP A 37 -1.50 9.68 5.91
N ALA A 38 -2.62 10.02 5.26
CA ALA A 38 -3.55 11.02 5.77
C ALA A 38 -4.23 10.61 7.09
N ALA A 39 -4.50 9.30 7.26
CA ALA A 39 -5.21 8.79 8.44
C ALA A 39 -4.27 8.47 9.62
N ALA A 40 -3.15 7.79 9.34
CA ALA A 40 -2.28 7.17 10.34
C ALA A 40 -0.79 7.58 10.21
N GLY A 41 -0.44 8.35 9.18
CA GLY A 41 0.90 8.90 9.00
C GLY A 41 1.95 7.91 8.49
N GLY A 42 3.19 8.38 8.47
CA GLY A 42 4.26 7.72 7.74
C GLY A 42 4.73 6.36 8.28
N ASP A 43 4.44 6.01 9.53
CA ASP A 43 4.77 4.68 10.08
C ASP A 43 3.80 3.62 9.54
N ALA A 44 2.51 3.95 9.48
CA ALA A 44 1.50 3.13 8.82
C ALA A 44 1.77 2.95 7.31
N VAL A 45 2.24 4.01 6.65
CA VAL A 45 2.71 3.93 5.24
C VAL A 45 3.83 2.89 5.12
N ALA A 46 4.83 2.95 6.02
CA ALA A 46 5.96 2.02 5.99
C ALA A 46 5.53 0.56 6.20
N ASP A 47 4.53 0.32 7.05
CA ASP A 47 3.98 -1.02 7.27
C ASP A 47 3.22 -1.54 6.05
N LEU A 48 2.44 -0.70 5.36
CA LEU A 48 1.75 -1.08 4.13
C LEU A 48 2.77 -1.34 3.00
N THR A 49 3.79 -0.50 2.88
CA THR A 49 4.91 -0.71 1.94
C THR A 49 5.59 -2.04 2.19
N ARG A 50 5.92 -2.36 3.46
CA ARG A 50 6.55 -3.63 3.83
C ARG A 50 5.69 -4.82 3.43
N PHE A 51 4.37 -4.73 3.63
CA PHE A 51 3.44 -5.77 3.21
C PHE A 51 3.45 -5.96 1.69
N VAL A 52 3.27 -4.88 0.91
CA VAL A 52 3.16 -4.97 -0.55
C VAL A 52 4.49 -5.41 -1.19
N ALA A 53 5.60 -4.79 -0.80
CA ALA A 53 6.92 -5.17 -1.30
C ALA A 53 7.31 -6.59 -0.84
N GLY A 54 6.94 -6.98 0.38
CA GLY A 54 7.11 -8.34 0.89
C GLY A 54 6.35 -9.37 0.06
N HIS A 55 5.07 -9.11 -0.22
CA HIS A 55 4.25 -9.97 -1.07
C HIS A 55 4.91 -10.18 -2.44
N VAL A 56 5.32 -9.09 -3.11
CA VAL A 56 6.00 -9.16 -4.41
C VAL A 56 7.28 -9.99 -4.34
N ARG A 57 8.11 -9.79 -3.31
CA ARG A 57 9.38 -10.54 -3.11
C ARG A 57 9.15 -12.02 -2.82
N GLU A 58 8.05 -12.37 -2.16
CA GLU A 58 7.77 -13.75 -1.76
C GLU A 58 7.07 -14.56 -2.86
N THR A 59 6.16 -13.92 -3.61
CA THR A 59 5.29 -14.60 -4.59
C THR A 59 5.73 -14.37 -6.02
N ALA A 60 6.56 -13.35 -6.29
CA ALA A 60 6.82 -12.82 -7.63
C ALA A 60 5.51 -12.40 -8.35
N GLU A 61 4.49 -11.99 -7.58
CA GLU A 61 3.20 -11.52 -8.08
C GLU A 61 2.79 -10.21 -7.38
N ARG A 62 1.96 -9.40 -8.06
CA ARG A 62 1.39 -8.18 -7.46
C ARG A 62 0.18 -8.58 -6.61
N PRO A 63 0.03 -8.06 -5.38
CA PRO A 63 -1.17 -8.30 -4.61
C PRO A 63 -2.38 -7.70 -5.34
N ALA A 64 -3.52 -8.40 -5.27
CA ALA A 64 -4.77 -7.89 -5.81
C ALA A 64 -5.15 -6.57 -5.11
N PRO A 65 -5.77 -5.60 -5.82
CA PRO A 65 -6.15 -4.31 -5.21
C PRO A 65 -6.97 -4.46 -3.93
N ALA A 66 -7.94 -5.37 -3.90
CA ALA A 66 -8.75 -5.64 -2.71
C ALA A 66 -7.92 -6.10 -1.50
N VAL A 67 -6.86 -6.90 -1.73
CA VAL A 67 -5.95 -7.34 -0.66
C VAL A 67 -5.13 -6.18 -0.11
N VAL A 68 -4.71 -5.26 -0.98
CA VAL A 68 -4.01 -4.03 -0.55
C VAL A 68 -4.93 -3.14 0.26
N ASP A 69 -6.18 -2.97 -0.18
CA ASP A 69 -7.16 -2.13 0.49
C ASP A 69 -7.56 -2.71 1.86
N GLU A 70 -7.83 -4.01 1.95
CA GLU A 70 -8.09 -4.72 3.21
C GLU A 70 -6.94 -4.50 4.20
N ARG A 71 -5.70 -4.73 3.74
CA ARG A 71 -4.53 -4.56 4.61
C ARG A 71 -4.31 -3.10 5.00
N ALA A 72 -4.57 -2.14 4.11
CA ALA A 72 -4.48 -0.72 4.40
C ALA A 72 -5.47 -0.32 5.51
N ALA A 73 -6.71 -0.81 5.44
CA ALA A 73 -7.72 -0.57 6.47
C ALA A 73 -7.35 -1.21 7.82
N GLU A 74 -6.78 -2.41 7.80
CA GLU A 74 -6.25 -3.06 8.99
C GLU A 74 -5.13 -2.25 9.64
N ILE A 75 -4.15 -1.80 8.86
CA ILE A 75 -3.01 -1.04 9.38
C ILE A 75 -3.47 0.27 10.03
N VAL A 76 -4.43 0.98 9.43
CA VAL A 76 -4.99 2.20 10.05
C VAL A 76 -5.59 1.89 11.41
N ARG A 77 -6.31 0.77 11.55
CA ARG A 77 -6.84 0.29 12.84
C ARG A 77 -5.73 -0.14 13.82
N GLU A 78 -4.67 -0.79 13.35
CA GLU A 78 -3.51 -1.20 14.16
C GLU A 78 -2.75 0.00 14.73
N HIS A 79 -2.81 1.15 14.05
CA HIS A 79 -2.20 2.41 14.49
C HIS A 79 -3.16 3.30 15.31
N ASP A 80 -4.24 2.74 15.87
CA ASP A 80 -5.26 3.43 16.67
C ASP A 80 -5.85 4.67 15.96
N ALA A 81 -5.87 4.65 14.62
CA ALA A 81 -6.39 5.72 13.78
C ALA A 81 -7.72 5.33 13.14
N GLU A 82 -8.45 6.34 12.67
CA GLU A 82 -9.75 6.16 12.01
C GLU A 82 -9.68 6.60 10.56
N LEU A 83 -10.25 5.79 9.68
CA LEU A 83 -10.46 6.18 8.29
C LEU A 83 -11.55 7.26 8.20
N PRO A 84 -11.36 8.32 7.39
CA PRO A 84 -12.39 9.30 7.09
C PRO A 84 -13.71 8.64 6.66
N GLU A 85 -14.86 9.27 6.96
CA GLU A 85 -16.18 8.69 6.68
C GLU A 85 -16.43 8.40 5.20
N ASP A 86 -15.81 9.20 4.33
CA ASP A 86 -15.84 9.14 2.87
C ASP A 86 -14.69 8.29 2.28
N SER A 87 -13.85 7.69 3.13
CA SER A 87 -12.75 6.83 2.67
C SER A 87 -13.28 5.52 2.08
N TYR A 88 -12.83 5.20 0.87
CA TYR A 88 -13.16 3.95 0.21
C TYR A 88 -12.65 2.72 0.98
N LEU A 89 -11.57 2.87 1.76
CA LEU A 89 -11.01 1.82 2.61
C LEU A 89 -11.91 1.42 3.79
N ARG A 90 -12.95 2.20 4.14
CA ARG A 90 -13.88 1.81 5.21
C ARG A 90 -14.70 0.57 4.89
N ASN A 91 -14.87 0.28 3.61
CA ASN A 91 -15.64 -0.87 3.13
C ASN A 91 -14.75 -2.02 2.64
N ALA A 92 -13.44 -1.91 2.89
CA ALA A 92 -12.47 -2.97 2.61
C ALA A 92 -12.46 -3.98 3.75
#